data_AF-A0A951LBY3-F1
#
_entry.id   AF-A0A951LBY3-F1
#
_cell.length_a   1.000
_cell.length_b   1.000
_cell.length_c   1.000
_cell.angle_alpha   90.00
_cell.angle_beta   90.00
_cell.angle_gamma   90.00
#
_symmetry.space_group_name_H-M   'P 1'
#
loop_
_entity.id
_entity.type
_entity.pdbx_description
1 polymer ?
#
loop_
_entity_poly.entity_id
_entity_poly.type
_entity_poly.pdbx_seq_one_letter_code
_entity_poly.pdbx_strand_id
1 'polypeptide(L)' 'MEPAPGRLVRRVALGTEAIYRVIEASRDTVEVEVVRAPGLPAGRRLKLAARDVRAMQVLESGPPASPPARSETG' A
#
# COMPACT_ATOMS: atom_id res chain seq x y z
N MET A 1 7.76 0.38 13.27
CA MET A 1 8.04 -0.51 12.13
C MET A 1 7.43 0.13 10.89
N GLU A 2 8.22 0.47 9.87
CA GLU A 2 7.73 1.09 8.63
C GLU A 2 7.11 0.03 7.70
N PRO A 3 6.02 0.32 6.97
CA PRO A 3 5.44 -0.66 6.04
C PRO A 3 6.35 -0.86 4.83
N ALA A 4 6.72 -2.12 4.56
CA ALA A 4 7.53 -2.51 3.41
C ALA A 4 6.72 -2.47 2.09
N PRO A 5 7.37 -2.22 0.93
CA PRO A 5 6.73 -2.33 -0.38
C PRO A 5 6.19 -3.75 -0.63
N GLY A 6 5.01 -3.85 -1.25
CA GLY A 6 4.28 -5.11 -1.45
C GLY A 6 3.31 -5.49 -0.33
N ARG A 7 3.28 -4.74 0.78
CA ARG A 7 2.38 -4.98 1.90
C ARG A 7 0.97 -4.42 1.61
N LEU A 8 -0.06 -5.19 1.97
CA LEU A 8 -1.45 -4.74 1.91
C LEU A 8 -1.81 -4.00 3.21
N VAL A 9 -2.59 -2.93 3.09
CA VAL A 9 -3.11 -2.19 4.25
C VAL A 9 -4.62 -2.01 4.10
N ARG A 10 -5.33 -2.26 5.19
CA ARG A 10 -6.79 -2.17 5.32
C ARG A 10 -7.16 -1.07 6.28
N ARG A 11 -7.90 -0.10 5.80
CA ARG A 11 -8.55 0.84 6.70
C ARG A 11 -9.98 0.41 6.92
N VAL A 12 -10.36 0.25 8.18
CA VAL A 12 -11.76 0.19 8.58
C VAL A 12 -12.10 1.57 9.15
N ALA A 13 -12.82 2.37 8.37
CA ALA A 13 -13.38 3.62 8.84
C ALA A 13 -14.87 3.62 8.48
N LEU A 14 -15.73 3.90 9.46
CA LEU A 14 -17.16 4.14 9.26
C LEU A 14 -17.96 2.96 8.67
N GLY A 15 -17.55 1.72 8.92
CA GLY A 15 -18.26 0.52 8.46
C GLY A 15 -18.02 0.14 7.00
N THR A 16 -17.11 0.83 6.30
CA THR A 16 -16.80 0.55 4.89
C THR A 16 -15.34 0.13 4.74
N GLU A 17 -15.13 -1.00 4.06
CA GLU A 17 -13.80 -1.58 3.85
C GLU A 17 -13.16 -0.98 2.60
N ALA A 18 -11.94 -0.46 2.77
CA ALA A 18 -11.08 -0.02 1.68
C ALA A 18 -9.74 -0.75 1.74
N ILE A 19 -9.35 -1.33 0.61
CA ILE A 19 -8.13 -2.08 0.38
C ILE A 19 -7.26 -1.27 -0.57
N TYR A 20 -6.03 -0.99 -0.11
CA TYR A 20 -5.02 -0.29 -0.88
C TYR A 20 -3.76 -1.13 -0.98
N ARG A 21 -3.06 -1.03 -2.12
CA ARG A 21 -1.73 -1.61 -2.32
C ARG A 21 -0.70 -0.52 -2.17
N VAL A 22 0.29 -0.69 -1.29
CA VAL A 22 1.41 0.26 -1.18
C VAL A 22 2.30 0.11 -2.41
N ILE A 23 2.49 1.21 -3.13
CA ILE A 23 3.37 1.29 -4.31
C ILE A 23 4.74 1.80 -3.89
N GLU A 24 4.76 2.88 -3.10
CA GLU A 24 5.98 3.50 -2.60
C GLU A 24 5.76 4.03 -1.18
N ALA A 25 6.78 3.96 -0.33
CA ALA A 25 6.75 4.51 1.00
C ALA A 25 7.98 5.42 1.21
N SER A 26 7.72 6.65 1.62
CA SER A 26 8.70 7.62 2.10
C SER A 26 8.43 7.94 3.57
N ARG A 27 9.35 8.67 4.21
CA ARG A 27 9.25 9.01 5.65
C ARG A 27 7.92 9.66 6.02
N ASP A 28 7.44 10.59 5.20
CA ASP A 28 6.25 11.39 5.49
C ASP A 28 5.02 10.99 4.67
N THR A 29 5.21 10.35 3.53
CA THR A 29 4.13 10.03 2.58
C THR A 29 4.22 8.61 2.05
N VAL A 30 3.06 7.99 1.83
CA VAL A 30 2.92 6.66 1.22
C VAL A 30 2.07 6.81 -0.03
N GLU A 31 2.60 6.38 -1.16
CA GLU A 31 1.84 6.26 -2.39
C GLU A 31 1.16 4.88 -2.43
N VAL A 32 -0.15 4.89 -2.65
CA VAL A 32 -0.97 3.69 -2.68
C VAL A 32 -1.83 3.64 -3.93
N GLU A 33 -2.10 2.43 -4.40
CA GLU A 33 -3.08 2.15 -5.44
C GLU A 33 -4.36 1.59 -4.82
N VAL A 34 -5.51 2.09 -5.26
CA VAL A 34 -6.82 1.58 -4.84
C VAL A 34 -7.04 0.20 -5.44
N VAL A 35 -7.16 -0.83 -4.59
CA VAL A 35 -7.58 -2.17 -5.01
C VAL A 35 -9.09 -2.28 -4.96
N ARG A 36 -9.68 -1.85 -3.84
CA ARG A 36 -11.14 -1.83 -3.64
C ARG A 36 -11.48 -0.74 -2.63
N ALA A 37 -12.23 0.27 -3.01
CA ALA A 37 -12.72 1.26 -2.06
C ALA A 37 -14.06 1.85 -2.53
N PRO A 38 -15.03 2.05 -1.64
CA PRO A 38 -16.29 2.71 -1.97
C PRO A 38 -16.03 4.14 -2.44
N GLY A 39 -16.63 4.53 -3.58
CA GLY A 39 -16.50 5.89 -4.12
C GLY A 39 -15.14 6.22 -4.75
N LEU A 40 -14.24 5.23 -4.89
CA LEU A 40 -12.96 5.41 -5.56
C LEU A 40 -12.76 4.36 -6.66
N PRO A 41 -12.33 4.75 -7.87
CA PRO A 41 -12.04 3.80 -8.93
C PRO A 41 -10.80 2.97 -8.59
N ALA A 42 -10.85 1.67 -8.88
CA ALA A 42 -9.72 0.77 -8.78
C ALA A 42 -8.58 1.20 -9.73
N GLY A 43 -7.33 0.97 -9.33
CA GLY A 43 -6.15 1.41 -10.07
C GLY A 43 -5.79 2.89 -9.87
N ARG A 44 -6.63 3.67 -9.19
CA ARG A 44 -6.30 5.07 -8.87
C ARG A 44 -5.16 5.12 -7.86
N ARG A 45 -4.18 6.00 -8.14
CA ARG A 45 -3.07 6.29 -7.23
C ARG A 45 -3.39 7.47 -6.34
N LEU A 46 -3.05 7.34 -5.07
CA LEU A 46 -3.26 8.34 -4.03
C LEU A 46 -2.01 8.47 -3.18
N LYS A 47 -1.68 9.70 -2.77
CA LYS A 47 -0.66 9.95 -1.75
C LYS A 47 -1.34 10.20 -0.41
N LEU A 48 -0.95 9.41 0.58
CA LEU A 48 -1.46 9.48 1.95
C LEU A 48 -0.31 9.84 2.88
N ALA A 49 -0.60 10.48 4.01
CA ALA A 49 0.42 10.72 5.01
C ALA A 49 0.79 9.40 5.71
N ALA A 50 2.07 9.19 5.99
CA ALA A 50 2.55 7.97 6.63
C ALA A 50 1.90 7.73 8.01
N ARG A 51 1.58 8.82 8.74
CA ARG A 51 0.84 8.75 10.01
C ARG A 51 -0.57 8.18 9.85
N ASP A 52 -1.26 8.54 8.77
CA ASP A 52 -2.64 8.09 8.52
C ASP A 52 -2.65 6.62 8.11
N VAL A 53 -1.65 6.18 7.33
CA VAL A 53 -1.47 4.78 6.95
C VAL A 53 -1.12 3.91 8.16
N ARG A 54 -0.30 4.40 9.10
CA ARG A 54 0.03 3.70 10.35
C ARG A 54 -1.19 3.48 11.26
N ALA A 55 -2.21 4.32 11.15
CA ALA A 55 -3.47 4.15 11.86
C ALA A 55 -4.44 3.14 11.19
N MET A 56 -4.07 2.57 10.03
CA MET A 56 -4.87 1.56 9.31
C MET A 56 -4.49 0.15 9.76
N GLN A 57 -5.45 -0.78 9.82
CA GLN A 57 -5.18 -2.20 10.07
C GLN A 57 -4.36 -2.79 8.92
N VAL A 58 -3.20 -3.37 9.20
CA VAL A 58 -2.43 -4.05 8.17
C VAL A 58 -3.04 -5.44 7.94
N LEU A 59 -3.58 -5.72 6.74
CA LEU A 59 -3.87 -7.10 6.32
C LEU A 59 -2.56 -7.70 5.84
N GLU A 60 -2.24 -8.91 6.27
CA GLU A 60 -0.94 -9.54 6.01
C GLU A 60 -0.42 -9.37 4.56
N SER A 61 0.88 -9.11 4.47
CA SER A 61 1.66 -9.05 3.25
C SER A 61 1.65 -10.40 2.55
N GLY A 62 1.14 -10.45 1.31
CA GLY A 62 1.66 -11.40 0.33
C GLY A 62 3.17 -11.20 0.16
N PRO A 63 3.92 -12.20 -0.35
CA PRO A 63 5.38 -12.12 -0.44
C PRO A 63 5.80 -10.81 -1.12
N PRO A 64 6.86 -10.15 -0.64
CA PRO A 64 7.36 -8.92 -1.25
C PRO A 64 7.56 -9.21 -2.74
N ALA A 65 6.98 -8.38 -3.60
CA ALA A 65 7.25 -8.45 -5.03
C ALA A 65 8.78 -8.39 -5.19
N SER A 66 9.37 -9.47 -5.68
CA SER A 66 10.82 -9.58 -5.87
C SER A 66 11.31 -8.34 -6.62
N PRO A 67 12.42 -7.70 -6.20
CA PRO A 67 13.04 -6.67 -7.01
C PRO A 67 13.36 -7.26 -8.40
N PRO A 68 13.25 -6.48 -9.50
CA PRO A 68 13.63 -6.97 -10.80
C PRO A 68 15.07 -7.49 -10.70
N ALA A 69 15.25 -8.77 -11.02
CA ALA A 69 16.57 -9.37 -11.09
C ALA A 69 17.43 -8.46 -11.96
N ARG A 70 18.43 -7.82 -11.33
CA ARG A 70 19.48 -7.14 -12.07
C ARG A 70 20.19 -8.26 -12.81
N SER A 71 19.91 -8.40 -14.11
CA SER A 71 20.65 -9.30 -14.99
C SER A 71 22.11 -8.88 -14.93
N GLU A 72 22.91 -9.59 -14.15
CA GLU A 72 24.35 -9.54 -14.23
C GLU A 72 24.76 -10.23 -15.54
N THR A 73 25.37 -9.43 -16.40
CA THR A 73 26.08 -9.81 -17.61
C THR A 73 27.11 -10.88 -17.30
N GLY A 74 27.04 -12.01 -18.02
CA GLY A 74 28.11 -13.00 -18.15
C GLY A 74 28.44 -13.19 -19.61
#